data_AF-A0A6S7LU86-F1
#
_entry.id   AF-A0A6S7LU86-F1
#
_cell.length_a   1.000
_cell.length_b   1.000
_cell.length_c   1.000
_cell.angle_alpha   90.00
_cell.angle_beta   90.00
_cell.angle_gamma   90.00
#
_symmetry.space_group_name_H-M   'P 1'
#
loop_
_entity.id
_entity.type
_entity.pdbx_description
1 polymer ?
#
loop_
_entity_poly.entity_id
_entity_poly.type
_entity_poly.pdbx_seq_one_letter_code
_entity_poly.pdbx_strand_id
1 'polypeptide(L)'
;MLHTNKFEHHKWNSNVEELEADSDADHEQSFAKQQLGQPTCQGESKLLGLPWNKREDTLSVNFPDKLASVTKRGILENLAQMYDPLGIVSPVTLEGKLIYREACNQKIAWDTPLPENIATMWKTWEGDLE
;
A
#
# COMPACT_ATOMS: atom_id res chain seq x y z
N MET A 1 1.94 31.01 -39.32
CA MET A 1 0.96 30.40 -38.40
C MET A 1 1.70 29.36 -37.58
N LEU A 2 1.88 29.62 -36.30
CA LEU A 2 2.62 28.73 -35.40
C LEU A 2 1.79 27.47 -35.21
N HIS A 3 2.33 26.33 -35.64
CA HIS A 3 1.81 25.03 -35.26
C HIS A 3 2.04 24.90 -33.76
N THR A 4 0.98 25.00 -32.96
CA THR A 4 1.01 24.70 -31.54
C THR A 4 1.40 23.22 -31.42
N ASN A 5 2.62 22.95 -30.96
CA ASN A 5 3.06 21.61 -30.61
C ASN A 5 2.15 21.10 -29.49
N LYS A 6 1.16 20.29 -29.84
CA LYS A 6 0.31 19.60 -28.87
C LYS A 6 1.12 18.44 -28.29
N PHE A 7 1.55 18.59 -27.04
CA PHE A 7 1.99 17.45 -26.25
C PHE A 7 0.75 16.69 -25.80
N GLU A 8 0.58 15.46 -26.29
CA GLU A 8 -0.45 14.56 -25.79
C GLU A 8 0.03 13.98 -24.46
N HIS A 9 -0.66 14.34 -23.38
CA HIS A 9 -0.33 13.89 -22.03
C HIS A 9 -0.82 12.45 -21.83
N HIS A 10 0.08 11.48 -21.97
CA HIS A 10 -0.20 10.11 -21.59
C HIS A 10 0.03 9.89 -20.08
N LYS A 11 -0.91 9.20 -19.42
CA LYS A 11 -0.84 8.79 -18.01
C LYS A 11 -0.77 9.97 -17.02
N TRP A 12 -1.38 11.09 -17.37
CA TRP A 12 -1.55 12.20 -16.45
C TRP A 12 -2.84 12.03 -15.64
N ASN A 13 -2.81 12.44 -14.37
CA ASN A 13 -3.96 12.40 -13.47
C ASN A 13 -4.00 13.69 -12.64
N SER A 14 -5.19 14.18 -12.37
CA SER A 14 -5.49 15.40 -11.64
C SER A 14 -6.52 15.17 -10.53
N ASN A 15 -6.39 15.95 -9.47
CA ASN A 15 -7.44 16.11 -8.46
C ASN A 15 -8.52 17.13 -8.87
N VAL A 16 -8.36 17.82 -10.01
CA VAL A 16 -9.33 18.80 -10.53
C VAL A 16 -10.18 18.15 -11.62
N GLU A 17 -11.48 18.02 -11.37
CA GLU A 17 -12.44 17.34 -12.26
C GLU A 17 -12.48 17.93 -13.68
N GLU A 18 -12.39 19.25 -13.81
CA GLU A 18 -12.37 19.94 -15.12
C GLU A 18 -11.22 19.49 -16.02
N LEU A 19 -10.06 19.17 -15.42
CA LEU A 19 -8.88 18.76 -16.16
C LEU A 19 -8.89 17.26 -16.52
N GLU A 20 -9.74 16.47 -15.86
CA GLU A 20 -9.93 15.05 -16.15
C GLU A 20 -10.98 14.82 -17.25
N ALA A 21 -11.93 15.75 -17.40
CA ALA A 21 -13.00 15.69 -18.40
C ALA A 21 -12.48 15.73 -19.85
N ASP A 22 -11.30 16.31 -20.07
CA ASP A 22 -10.61 16.37 -21.37
C ASP A 22 -9.75 15.13 -21.67
N SER A 23 -9.67 14.15 -20.76
CA SER A 23 -8.95 12.91 -21.01
C SER A 23 -9.81 11.93 -21.81
N ASP A 24 -9.41 11.66 -23.06
CA ASP A 24 -10.04 10.62 -23.87
C ASP A 24 -9.96 9.27 -23.13
N ALA A 25 -11.13 8.77 -22.69
CA ALA A 25 -11.27 7.54 -21.91
C ALA A 25 -10.64 6.29 -22.56
N ASP A 26 -10.30 6.37 -23.85
CA ASP A 26 -9.72 5.30 -24.65
C ASP A 26 -8.21 5.06 -24.35
N HIS A 27 -7.53 6.01 -23.71
CA HIS A 27 -6.09 5.90 -23.41
C HIS A 27 -5.73 5.41 -22.00
N GLU A 28 -6.73 5.24 -21.13
CA GLU A 28 -6.55 4.94 -19.69
C GLU A 28 -6.41 3.44 -19.36
N GLN A 29 -6.87 2.56 -20.26
CA GLN A 29 -6.80 1.12 -20.07
C GLN A 29 -5.55 0.54 -20.73
N SER A 30 -4.50 0.35 -19.92
CA SER A 30 -3.42 -0.57 -20.29
C SER A 30 -4.01 -1.94 -20.63
N PHE A 31 -3.51 -2.60 -21.68
CA PHE A 31 -3.90 -3.96 -22.10
C PHE A 31 -4.00 -4.95 -20.93
N ALA A 32 -3.11 -4.79 -19.93
CA ALA A 32 -3.12 -5.59 -18.71
C ALA A 32 -4.39 -5.38 -17.85
N LYS A 33 -4.89 -4.14 -17.72
CA LYS A 33 -6.14 -3.85 -16.97
C LYS A 33 -7.35 -4.50 -17.64
N GLN A 34 -7.37 -4.53 -18.97
CA GLN A 34 -8.45 -5.15 -19.75
C GLN A 34 -8.50 -6.67 -19.58
N GLN A 35 -7.34 -7.34 -19.53
CA GLN A 35 -7.26 -8.79 -19.30
C GLN A 35 -7.56 -9.21 -17.84
N LEU A 36 -7.24 -8.34 -16.87
CA LEU A 36 -7.37 -8.65 -15.44
C LEU A 36 -8.76 -8.37 -14.86
N GLY A 37 -9.67 -7.75 -15.63
CA GLY A 37 -11.06 -7.54 -15.22
C GLY A 37 -11.23 -6.71 -13.94
N GLN A 38 -10.26 -5.83 -13.62
CA GLN A 38 -10.37 -4.98 -12.44
C GLN A 38 -11.45 -3.91 -12.68
N PRO A 39 -12.47 -3.79 -11.80
CA PRO A 39 -13.37 -2.66 -11.84
C PRO A 39 -12.58 -1.41 -11.48
N THR A 40 -12.33 -0.54 -12.47
CA THR A 40 -11.82 0.80 -12.20
C THR A 40 -12.98 1.62 -11.65
N CYS A 41 -13.01 1.82 -10.33
CA CYS A 41 -13.88 2.80 -9.71
C CYS A 41 -13.48 4.19 -10.24
N GLN A 42 -14.45 4.93 -10.80
CA GLN A 42 -14.21 6.27 -11.32
C GLN A 42 -13.67 7.17 -10.19
N GLY A 43 -12.43 7.66 -10.31
CA GLY A 43 -11.77 8.52 -9.34
C GLY A 43 -10.64 7.86 -8.53
N GLU A 44 -10.48 6.54 -8.61
CA GLU A 44 -9.37 5.82 -7.96
C GLU A 44 -8.18 5.67 -8.91
N SER A 45 -7.05 6.24 -8.51
CA SER A 45 -5.77 6.08 -9.21
C SER A 45 -4.71 5.58 -8.24
N LYS A 46 -3.49 5.35 -8.73
CA LYS A 46 -2.35 5.00 -7.88
C LYS A 46 -1.28 6.07 -7.99
N LEU A 47 -0.79 6.54 -6.85
CA LEU A 47 0.38 7.40 -6.75
C LEU A 47 1.47 6.66 -6.00
N LEU A 48 2.64 6.47 -6.63
CA LEU A 48 3.74 5.66 -6.09
C LEU A 48 3.35 4.22 -5.72
N GLY A 49 2.29 3.68 -6.32
CA GLY A 49 1.76 2.36 -5.98
C GLY A 49 0.76 2.33 -4.83
N LEU A 50 0.56 3.45 -4.12
CA LEU A 50 -0.47 3.62 -3.10
C LEU A 50 -1.81 4.02 -3.72
N PRO A 51 -2.94 3.59 -3.15
CA PRO A 51 -4.26 4.13 -3.49
C PRO A 51 -4.29 5.66 -3.32
N TRP A 52 -4.79 6.34 -4.36
CA TRP A 52 -5.03 7.77 -4.35
C TRP A 52 -6.46 8.05 -4.78
N ASN A 53 -7.23 8.68 -3.90
CA ASN A 53 -8.53 9.24 -4.22
C ASN A 53 -8.31 10.65 -4.79
N LYS A 54 -8.53 10.81 -6.08
CA LYS A 54 -8.31 12.08 -6.79
C LYS A 54 -9.27 13.17 -6.32
N ARG A 55 -10.52 12.83 -5.99
CA ARG A 55 -11.56 13.80 -5.62
C ARG A 55 -11.28 14.46 -4.28
N GLU A 56 -10.90 13.64 -3.30
CA GLU A 56 -10.59 14.08 -1.93
C GLU A 56 -9.11 14.40 -1.74
N ASP A 57 -8.31 14.29 -2.80
CA ASP A 57 -6.85 14.41 -2.79
C ASP A 57 -6.18 13.64 -1.62
N THR A 58 -6.62 12.41 -1.41
CA THR A 58 -6.22 11.61 -0.24
C THR A 58 -5.45 10.37 -0.67
N LEU A 59 -4.27 10.19 -0.07
CA LEU A 59 -3.47 8.97 -0.17
C LEU A 59 -3.80 8.03 0.98
N SER A 60 -3.88 6.73 0.69
CA SER A 60 -4.13 5.71 1.71
C SER A 60 -2.99 4.70 1.74
N VAL A 61 -2.65 4.24 2.93
CA VAL A 61 -1.76 3.09 3.14
C VAL A 61 -2.61 1.95 3.68
N ASN A 62 -2.52 0.78 3.06
CA ASN A 62 -3.31 -0.37 3.46
C ASN A 62 -2.59 -1.14 4.56
N PHE A 63 -3.32 -1.40 5.64
CA PHE A 63 -2.89 -2.30 6.70
C PHE A 63 -3.47 -3.70 6.44
N PRO A 64 -2.83 -4.77 6.94
CA PRO A 64 -3.33 -6.14 6.73
C PRO A 64 -4.60 -6.39 7.55
N ASP A 65 -5.68 -6.82 6.89
CA ASP A 65 -6.95 -7.17 7.57
C ASP A 65 -6.86 -8.46 8.42
N LYS A 66 -5.83 -9.28 8.18
CA LYS A 66 -5.66 -10.58 8.81
C LYS A 66 -4.56 -10.51 9.85
N LEU A 67 -4.90 -10.93 11.07
CA LEU A 67 -3.93 -11.14 12.13
C LEU A 67 -2.82 -12.10 11.68
N ALA A 68 -1.58 -11.74 11.99
CA ALA A 68 -0.42 -12.52 11.66
C ALA A 68 -0.40 -13.84 12.43
N SER A 69 0.13 -14.90 11.80
CA SER A 69 0.58 -16.04 12.59
C SER A 69 1.76 -15.60 13.46
N VAL A 70 1.74 -15.97 14.74
CA VAL A 70 2.76 -15.53 15.71
C VAL A 70 4.04 -16.38 15.60
N THR A 71 4.61 -16.34 14.41
CA THR A 71 5.86 -16.96 13.98
C THR A 71 6.73 -15.88 13.33
N LYS A 72 8.05 -16.12 13.16
CA LYS A 72 8.90 -15.13 12.45
C LYS A 72 8.41 -14.88 11.03
N ARG A 73 7.99 -15.94 10.33
CA ARG A 73 7.46 -15.82 8.98
C ARG A 73 6.18 -15.00 8.95
N GLY A 74 5.23 -15.30 9.83
CA GLY A 74 3.95 -14.60 9.86
C GLY A 74 4.07 -13.13 10.20
N ILE A 75 4.91 -12.79 11.18
CA ILE A 75 5.21 -11.39 11.51
C ILE A 75 5.82 -10.66 10.31
N LEU A 76 6.82 -11.25 9.66
CA LEU A 76 7.44 -10.64 8.48
C LEU A 76 6.44 -10.46 7.33
N GLU A 77 5.62 -11.48 7.07
CA GLU A 77 4.59 -11.45 6.04
C GLU A 77 3.57 -10.33 6.29
N ASN A 78 3.15 -10.13 7.53
CA ASN A 78 2.25 -9.04 7.91
C ASN A 78 2.96 -7.67 7.74
N LEU A 79 4.19 -7.51 8.26
CA LEU A 79 4.97 -6.28 8.09
C LEU A 79 5.24 -5.92 6.63
N ALA A 80 5.49 -6.91 5.78
CA ALA A 80 5.83 -6.72 4.37
C ALA A 80 4.65 -6.25 3.52
N GLN A 81 3.41 -6.46 3.99
CA GLN A 81 2.20 -5.99 3.30
C GLN A 81 2.00 -4.47 3.45
N MET A 82 2.54 -3.86 4.50
CA MET A 82 2.47 -2.42 4.73
C MET A 82 3.50 -1.68 3.87
N TYR A 83 3.16 -1.51 2.60
CA TYR A 83 3.99 -0.77 1.65
C TYR A 83 3.88 0.75 1.89
N ASP A 84 5.01 1.40 2.16
CA ASP A 84 5.06 2.84 2.47
C ASP A 84 6.32 3.49 1.85
N PRO A 85 6.27 3.88 0.57
CA PRO A 85 7.41 4.49 -0.12
C PRO A 85 7.74 5.90 0.39
N LEU A 86 6.80 6.55 1.09
CA LEU A 86 6.94 7.93 1.57
C LEU A 86 7.31 8.00 3.06
N GLY A 87 7.23 6.87 3.78
CA GLY A 87 7.51 6.81 5.22
C GLY A 87 6.40 7.41 6.09
N ILE A 88 5.19 7.58 5.56
CA ILE A 88 4.05 8.20 6.26
C ILE A 88 3.67 7.39 7.52
N VAL A 89 3.64 6.06 7.41
CA VAL A 89 3.31 5.15 8.52
C VAL A 89 4.56 4.56 9.18
N SER A 90 5.75 5.07 8.84
CA SER A 90 7.01 4.61 9.43
C SER A 90 7.03 4.69 10.96
N PRO A 91 6.48 5.72 11.64
CA PRO A 91 6.46 5.75 13.11
C PRO A 91 5.73 4.56 13.74
N VAL A 92 4.60 4.17 13.13
CA VAL A 92 3.75 3.06 13.59
C VAL A 92 4.38 1.71 13.26
N THR A 93 4.91 1.54 12.04
CA THR A 93 5.55 0.29 11.61
C THR A 93 6.91 0.04 12.25
N LEU A 94 7.55 1.07 12.82
CA LEU A 94 8.83 0.93 13.50
C LEU A 94 8.73 0.00 14.70
N GLU A 95 7.68 0.12 15.51
CA GLU A 95 7.47 -0.73 16.69
C GLU A 95 7.33 -2.20 16.30
N GLY A 96 6.49 -2.51 15.31
CA GLY A 96 6.38 -3.86 14.76
C GLY A 96 7.71 -4.41 14.22
N LYS A 97 8.52 -3.58 13.56
CA LYS A 97 9.88 -3.96 13.09
C LYS A 97 10.84 -4.22 14.25
N LEU A 98 10.72 -3.51 15.37
CA LEU A 98 11.52 -3.77 16.57
C LEU A 98 11.13 -5.11 17.21
N ILE A 99 9.84 -5.42 17.28
CA ILE A 99 9.35 -6.73 17.75
C ILE A 99 9.86 -7.85 16.83
N TYR A 100 9.78 -7.66 15.51
CA TYR A 100 10.31 -8.63 14.54
C TYR A 100 11.82 -8.84 14.69
N ARG A 101 12.58 -7.77 14.94
CA ARG A 101 14.01 -7.87 15.23
C ARG A 101 14.26 -8.72 16.48
N GLU A 102 13.47 -8.53 17.54
CA GLU A 102 13.59 -9.34 18.75
C GLU A 102 13.23 -10.81 18.50
N ALA A 103 12.19 -11.07 17.71
CA ALA A 103 11.86 -12.42 17.25
C ALA A 103 13.03 -13.05 16.47
N CYS A 104 13.72 -12.28 15.63
CA CYS A 104 14.91 -12.74 14.89
C CYS A 104 16.10 -13.08 15.79
N ASN A 105 16.26 -12.38 16.92
CA ASN A 105 17.31 -12.69 17.91
C ASN A 105 17.08 -14.05 18.58
N GLN A 106 15.85 -14.55 18.60
CA GLN A 106 15.53 -15.87 19.11
C GLN A 106 16.07 -16.96 18.18
N LYS A 107 16.84 -17.90 18.76
CA LYS A 107 17.44 -19.06 18.07
C LYS A 107 16.43 -20.19 17.79
N ILE A 108 15.26 -19.83 17.28
CA ILE A 108 14.16 -20.74 16.90
C ILE A 108 13.96 -20.75 15.37
N ALA A 109 13.23 -21.71 14.81
CA ALA A 109 12.97 -21.76 13.37
C ALA A 109 11.92 -20.72 12.94
N TRP A 110 11.78 -20.53 11.62
CA TRP A 110 10.91 -19.50 11.03
C TRP A 110 9.42 -19.72 11.32
N ASP A 111 9.00 -20.98 11.27
CA ASP A 111 7.60 -21.41 11.38
C ASP A 111 7.27 -21.93 12.80
N THR A 112 8.18 -21.74 13.76
CA THR A 112 7.95 -22.09 15.16
C THR A 112 7.22 -20.95 15.88
N PRO A 113 6.23 -21.26 16.73
CA PRO A 113 5.60 -20.26 17.59
C PRO A 113 6.63 -19.49 18.43
N LEU A 114 6.46 -18.17 18.51
CA LEU A 114 7.35 -17.33 19.29
C LEU A 114 7.11 -17.52 20.81
N PRO A 115 8.12 -17.25 21.64
CA PRO A 115 7.96 -17.16 23.09
C PRO A 115 6.84 -16.20 23.48
N GLU A 116 6.13 -16.52 24.57
CA GLU A 116 4.92 -15.82 25.02
C GLU A 116 5.12 -14.32 25.21
N ASN A 117 6.29 -13.88 25.67
CA ASN A 117 6.61 -12.46 25.85
C ASN A 117 6.59 -11.70 24.51
N ILE A 118 7.22 -12.24 23.46
CA ILE A 118 7.26 -11.61 22.13
C ILE A 118 5.89 -11.72 21.46
N ALA A 119 5.23 -12.86 21.62
CA ALA A 119 3.89 -13.09 21.10
C ALA A 119 2.87 -12.09 21.65
N THR A 120 2.97 -11.78 22.95
CA THR A 120 2.11 -10.78 23.60
C THR A 120 2.39 -9.38 23.09
N MET A 121 3.67 -8.98 23.01
CA MET A 121 4.06 -7.68 22.44
C MET A 121 3.53 -7.51 21.02
N TRP A 122 3.65 -8.55 20.17
CA TRP A 122 3.14 -8.52 18.80
C TRP A 122 1.62 -8.32 18.77
N LYS A 123 0.87 -9.12 19.53
CA LYS A 123 -0.60 -9.03 19.55
C LYS A 123 -1.12 -7.69 20.08
N THR A 124 -0.44 -7.12 21.07
CA THR A 124 -0.78 -5.79 21.59
C THR A 124 -0.58 -4.73 20.50
N TRP A 125 0.61 -4.69 19.90
CA TRP A 125 0.90 -3.75 18.83
C TRP A 125 -0.03 -3.94 17.62
N GLU A 126 -0.31 -5.18 17.22
CA GLU A 126 -1.22 -5.48 16.11
C GLU A 126 -2.67 -5.05 16.41
N GLY A 127 -3.12 -5.18 17.66
CA GLY A 127 -4.43 -4.70 18.09
C GLY A 127 -4.54 -3.17 18.20
N ASP A 128 -3.43 -2.46 18.37
CA ASP A 128 -3.39 -0.99 18.38
C ASP A 128 -3.48 -0.39 16.96
N LEU A 129 -3.45 -1.21 15.90
CA LEU A 129 -3.57 -0.79 14.49
C LEU A 129 -5.02 -0.79 13.97
N GLU A 130 -5.95 -1.41 14.70
CA GLU A 130 -7.40 -1.39 14.42
C GLU A 130 -8.06 -0.11 14.96
#